data_AF-A0A9N9RKN6-F1
#
_entry.id   AF-A0A9N9RKN6-F1
#
_cell.length_a   1.000
_cell.length_b   1.000
_cell.length_c   1.000
_cell.angle_alpha   90.00
_cell.angle_beta   90.00
_cell.angle_gamma   90.00
#
_symmetry.space_group_name_H-M   'P 1'
#
loop_
_entity.id
_entity.type
_entity.pdbx_description
1 polymer ?
#
loop_
_entity_poly.entity_id
_entity_poly.type
_entity_poly.pdbx_seq_one_letter_code
_entity_poly.pdbx_strand_id
1 'polypeptide(L)'
;MLSRLAVTTTRINPVFVKSAIQNLPKNRQTIFRQFAEDAKFRTRSERINERMSLKERAMAPAGPNAFAIGKGALAGGSLLGLGALCFYGAGMGKGTNALENSMLWPEYVKQRIQDTYLYFGASIGISVASAAAVFRSPSILRLVSGGGWLSIIGTFAVMIGSGMVAQSIPYSPGLGTKQLAWAVHAGILGAVVAPLCFVGGPIMLRAAWYTAGIVGGLSTVAVCAPSEKFLNMGGPLAIGLGVVFASSIGSMFLSPATALGAGLYSMSLYGGLLLFSGFLLYDTQKIIKRAENHPSYGFTPYDPINNSISIYLDTLNIFIRIVTILAGGGNRRNDKYEMYKLI
;
A
#
# COMPACT_ATOMS: atom_id res chain seq x y z
N MET A 1 7.86 -89.86 -23.06
CA MET A 1 7.77 -90.93 -22.04
C MET A 1 6.96 -90.41 -20.86
N LEU A 2 6.02 -91.22 -20.36
CA LEU A 2 5.64 -91.42 -18.94
C LEU A 2 5.66 -90.18 -18.01
N SER A 3 4.55 -89.56 -17.60
CA SER A 3 3.37 -90.04 -16.84
C SER A 3 3.54 -90.10 -15.31
N ARG A 4 2.46 -89.70 -14.60
CA ARG A 4 2.07 -89.83 -13.17
C ARG A 4 1.87 -88.47 -12.47
N LEU A 5 0.66 -88.07 -12.05
CA LEU A 5 -0.30 -88.63 -11.07
C LEU A 5 -0.11 -88.07 -9.65
N ALA A 6 -1.04 -87.21 -9.23
CA ALA A 6 -1.66 -87.26 -7.90
C ALA A 6 -3.00 -86.51 -7.93
N VAL A 7 -4.11 -87.26 -7.96
CA VAL A 7 -5.46 -86.75 -7.69
C VAL A 7 -5.73 -86.96 -6.21
N THR A 8 -6.42 -86.02 -5.55
CA THR A 8 -7.02 -86.30 -4.23
C THR A 8 -8.46 -85.80 -4.22
N THR A 9 -9.38 -86.75 -4.31
CA THR A 9 -10.82 -86.53 -4.22
C THR A 9 -11.30 -86.81 -2.80
N THR A 10 -12.03 -85.86 -2.19
CA THR A 10 -12.83 -86.10 -0.99
C THR A 10 -14.31 -85.95 -1.32
N ARG A 11 -15.09 -87.02 -1.10
CA ARG A 11 -16.57 -87.06 -1.22
C ARG A 11 -17.20 -87.35 0.16
N ILE A 12 -17.98 -86.42 0.72
CA ILE A 12 -18.96 -86.60 1.83
C ILE A 12 -19.98 -85.42 1.73
N ASN A 13 -21.30 -85.52 1.94
CA ASN A 13 -22.29 -86.55 1.59
C ASN A 13 -23.67 -85.85 1.40
N PRO A 14 -24.58 -86.35 0.52
CA PRO A 14 -25.78 -85.60 0.12
C PRO A 14 -26.96 -85.77 1.09
N VAL A 15 -26.86 -85.25 2.32
CA VAL A 15 -27.94 -85.29 3.33
C VAL A 15 -28.38 -83.89 3.78
N PHE A 16 -27.58 -82.84 3.56
CA PHE A 16 -27.89 -81.46 3.98
C PHE A 16 -28.73 -80.63 3.00
N VAL A 17 -29.36 -81.25 1.99
CA VAL A 17 -30.15 -80.56 0.95
C VAL A 17 -31.65 -80.44 1.30
N LYS A 18 -32.09 -80.99 2.45
CA LYS A 18 -33.51 -81.07 2.87
C LYS A 18 -33.91 -80.21 4.08
N SER A 19 -33.17 -79.12 4.36
CA SER A 19 -33.58 -78.07 5.31
C SER A 19 -33.80 -76.70 4.67
N ALA A 20 -33.78 -76.61 3.34
CA ALA A 20 -34.46 -75.54 2.62
C ALA A 20 -35.98 -75.76 2.72
N ILE A 21 -36.75 -74.66 2.76
CA ILE A 21 -38.21 -74.63 3.00
C ILE A 21 -38.62 -74.85 4.47
N GLN A 22 -38.18 -73.95 5.36
CA GLN A 22 -39.07 -73.25 6.31
C GLN A 22 -38.32 -72.09 6.99
N ASN A 23 -38.93 -70.90 6.94
CA ASN A 23 -38.57 -69.60 7.56
C ASN A 23 -38.37 -68.46 6.56
N LEU A 24 -39.48 -68.08 5.91
CA LEU A 24 -39.65 -66.84 5.16
C LEU A 24 -40.22 -65.75 6.10
N PRO A 25 -39.46 -64.72 6.49
CA PRO A 25 -40.06 -63.50 7.03
C PRO A 25 -40.65 -62.66 5.90
N LYS A 26 -41.99 -62.55 5.87
CA LYS A 26 -42.72 -61.58 5.04
C LYS A 26 -42.41 -60.14 5.51
N ASN A 27 -41.48 -59.45 4.85
CA ASN A 27 -41.65 -58.02 4.55
C ASN A 27 -40.65 -57.54 3.47
N ARG A 28 -41.10 -57.44 2.21
CA ARG A 28 -40.29 -56.87 1.11
C ARG A 28 -40.82 -55.47 0.76
N GLN A 29 -40.44 -54.47 1.56
CA GLN A 29 -40.61 -53.07 1.17
C GLN A 29 -39.53 -52.70 0.16
N THR A 30 -39.93 -52.60 -1.11
CA THR A 30 -39.05 -52.21 -2.22
C THR A 30 -38.80 -50.70 -2.19
N ILE A 31 -37.86 -50.23 -1.38
CA ILE A 31 -37.39 -48.84 -1.45
C ILE A 31 -36.50 -48.72 -2.69
N PHE A 32 -37.04 -48.15 -3.77
CA PHE A 32 -36.25 -47.69 -4.90
C PHE A 32 -35.30 -46.59 -4.42
N ARG A 33 -34.04 -46.95 -4.19
CA ARG A 33 -32.98 -45.97 -3.92
C ARG A 33 -32.58 -45.34 -5.25
N GLN A 34 -33.19 -44.19 -5.55
CA GLN A 34 -32.89 -43.39 -6.72
C GLN A 34 -31.44 -42.89 -6.60
N PHE A 35 -30.52 -43.47 -7.38
CA PHE A 35 -29.16 -42.98 -7.52
C PHE A 35 -29.19 -41.69 -8.33
N ALA A 36 -29.32 -40.56 -7.64
CA ALA A 36 -29.05 -39.25 -8.22
C ALA A 36 -27.52 -39.09 -8.36
N GLU A 37 -27.00 -39.28 -9.58
CA GLU A 37 -25.68 -38.83 -9.97
C GLU A 37 -25.63 -37.29 -9.97
N ASP A 38 -25.36 -36.68 -8.82
CA ASP A 38 -24.87 -35.29 -8.79
C ASP A 38 -23.92 -35.04 -7.60
N ALA A 39 -23.02 -36.00 -7.38
CA ALA A 39 -21.93 -35.89 -6.41
C ALA A 39 -20.69 -35.24 -7.03
N LYS A 40 -20.83 -34.00 -7.55
CA LYS A 40 -19.66 -33.15 -7.81
C LYS A 40 -18.86 -33.05 -6.50
N PHE A 41 -17.60 -33.50 -6.53
CA PHE A 41 -16.75 -33.68 -5.35
C PHE A 41 -16.24 -32.34 -4.80
N ARG A 42 -17.15 -31.41 -4.49
CA ARG A 42 -16.87 -30.17 -3.78
C ARG A 42 -16.44 -30.50 -2.36
N THR A 43 -15.21 -30.12 -2.04
CA THR A 43 -14.60 -30.37 -0.75
C THR A 43 -15.43 -29.73 0.37
N ARG A 44 -15.37 -30.29 1.59
CA ARG A 44 -16.14 -29.80 2.74
C ARG A 44 -15.87 -28.31 3.03
N SER A 45 -14.70 -27.81 2.66
CA SER A 45 -14.29 -26.40 2.74
C SER A 45 -15.12 -25.47 1.83
N GLU A 46 -15.43 -25.89 0.60
CA GLU A 46 -16.20 -25.08 -0.36
C GLU A 46 -17.67 -24.89 0.10
N ARG A 47 -18.29 -25.95 0.62
CA ARG A 47 -19.67 -25.87 1.15
C ARG A 47 -19.82 -25.05 2.42
N ILE A 48 -18.75 -24.92 3.23
CA ILE A 48 -18.73 -24.02 4.39
C ILE A 48 -18.61 -22.57 3.91
N ASN A 49 -17.71 -22.30 2.96
CA ASN A 49 -17.56 -20.97 2.38
C ASN A 49 -18.84 -20.45 1.70
N GLU A 50 -19.60 -21.31 1.00
CA GLU A 50 -20.88 -20.92 0.37
C GLU A 50 -21.99 -20.51 1.37
N ARG A 51 -21.89 -20.92 2.64
CA ARG A 51 -22.91 -20.59 3.67
C ARG A 51 -22.50 -19.50 4.65
N MET A 52 -21.25 -19.03 4.61
CA MET A 52 -20.81 -17.93 5.48
C MET A 52 -21.40 -16.59 5.03
N SER A 53 -22.08 -15.91 5.95
CA SER A 53 -22.58 -14.54 5.77
C SER A 53 -21.43 -13.59 5.40
N LEU A 54 -21.73 -12.49 4.69
CA LEU A 54 -20.73 -11.45 4.37
C LEU A 54 -20.02 -10.93 5.63
N LYS A 55 -20.75 -10.86 6.77
CA LYS A 55 -20.19 -10.50 8.08
C LYS A 55 -19.18 -11.54 8.58
N GLU A 56 -19.44 -12.82 8.40
CA GLU A 56 -18.57 -13.92 8.82
C GLU A 56 -17.34 -14.03 7.92
N ARG A 57 -17.48 -13.83 6.60
CA ARG A 57 -16.32 -13.71 5.68
C ARG A 57 -15.44 -12.51 6.00
N ALA A 58 -16.02 -11.38 6.39
CA ALA A 58 -15.28 -10.17 6.74
C ALA A 58 -14.53 -10.30 8.08
N MET A 59 -15.16 -10.93 9.08
CA MET A 59 -14.58 -11.15 10.41
C MET A 59 -13.77 -12.45 10.53
N ALA A 60 -13.70 -13.26 9.47
CA ALA A 60 -12.83 -14.43 9.38
C ALA A 60 -11.36 -14.04 9.65
N PRO A 61 -10.52 -14.97 10.14
CA PRO A 61 -9.10 -14.70 10.37
C PRO A 61 -8.40 -14.26 9.07
N ALA A 62 -7.47 -13.31 9.20
CA ALA A 62 -6.74 -12.70 8.09
C ALA A 62 -5.95 -13.74 7.27
N GLY A 63 -6.46 -14.06 6.08
CA GLY A 63 -5.74 -14.89 5.12
C GLY A 63 -4.52 -14.16 4.52
N PRO A 64 -3.47 -14.89 4.08
CA PRO A 64 -2.28 -14.29 3.47
C PRO A 64 -2.58 -13.52 2.17
N ASN A 65 -3.73 -13.78 1.55
CA ASN A 65 -4.15 -13.25 0.27
C ASN A 65 -4.19 -11.72 0.21
N ALA A 66 -4.67 -11.04 1.26
CA ALA A 66 -4.77 -9.57 1.28
C ALA A 66 -3.39 -8.88 1.12
N PHE A 67 -2.38 -9.40 1.81
CA PHE A 67 -1.00 -8.92 1.70
C PHE A 67 -0.32 -9.38 0.40
N ALA A 68 -0.65 -10.57 -0.10
CA ALA A 68 -0.13 -11.05 -1.38
C ALA A 68 -0.63 -10.19 -2.56
N ILE A 69 -1.92 -9.83 -2.58
CA ILE A 69 -2.52 -8.93 -3.57
C ILE A 69 -1.83 -7.55 -3.51
N GLY A 70 -1.66 -6.97 -2.31
CA GLY A 70 -0.98 -5.68 -2.15
C GLY A 70 0.47 -5.69 -2.65
N LYS A 71 1.23 -6.75 -2.34
CA LYS A 71 2.59 -6.94 -2.87
C LYS A 71 2.62 -7.14 -4.38
N GLY A 72 1.67 -7.89 -4.94
CA GLY A 72 1.54 -8.09 -6.39
C GLY A 72 1.22 -6.79 -7.12
N ALA A 73 0.30 -5.98 -6.59
CA ALA A 73 0.00 -4.65 -7.10
C ALA A 73 1.22 -3.72 -7.03
N LEU A 74 1.95 -3.71 -5.91
CA LEU A 74 3.19 -2.93 -5.79
C LEU A 74 4.25 -3.37 -6.80
N ALA A 75 4.45 -4.68 -7.00
CA ALA A 75 5.40 -5.21 -7.98
C ALA A 75 5.00 -4.81 -9.42
N GLY A 76 3.72 -4.96 -9.78
CA GLY A 76 3.20 -4.54 -11.09
C GLY A 76 3.35 -3.04 -11.31
N GLY A 77 2.98 -2.21 -10.32
CA GLY A 77 3.16 -0.76 -10.38
C GLY A 77 4.64 -0.33 -10.48
N SER A 78 5.55 -1.05 -9.81
CA SER A 78 7.00 -0.81 -9.91
C SER A 78 7.54 -1.14 -11.30
N LEU A 79 7.09 -2.25 -11.91
CA LEU A 79 7.45 -2.62 -13.29
C LEU A 79 6.91 -1.59 -14.30
N LEU A 80 5.69 -1.10 -14.12
CA LEU A 80 5.13 -0.03 -14.95
C LEU A 80 5.89 1.29 -14.78
N GLY A 81 6.26 1.66 -13.55
CA GLY A 81 7.04 2.87 -13.27
C GLY A 81 8.45 2.82 -13.87
N LEU A 82 9.16 1.70 -13.72
CA LEU A 82 10.47 1.48 -14.35
C LEU A 82 10.37 1.41 -15.87
N GLY A 83 9.35 0.75 -16.42
CA GLY A 83 9.09 0.72 -17.86
C GLY A 83 8.83 2.12 -18.43
N ALA A 84 8.04 2.94 -17.73
CA ALA A 84 7.81 4.34 -18.08
C ALA A 84 9.10 5.17 -17.98
N LEU A 85 9.92 4.97 -16.95
CA LEU A 85 11.22 5.65 -16.80
C LEU A 85 12.18 5.31 -17.95
N CYS A 86 12.30 4.04 -18.32
CA CYS A 86 13.10 3.64 -19.46
C CYS A 86 12.55 4.19 -20.78
N PHE A 87 11.22 4.12 -21.00
CA PHE A 87 10.59 4.55 -22.25
C PHE A 87 10.65 6.08 -22.46
N TYR A 88 10.25 6.86 -21.46
CA TYR A 88 10.29 8.33 -21.54
C TYR A 88 11.70 8.88 -21.35
N GLY A 89 12.52 8.26 -20.49
CA GLY A 89 13.92 8.65 -20.29
C GLY A 89 14.82 8.40 -21.51
N ALA A 90 14.50 7.40 -22.33
CA ALA A 90 15.17 7.17 -23.62
C ALA A 90 14.63 8.05 -24.77
N GLY A 91 13.75 9.04 -24.50
CA GLY A 91 13.21 9.94 -25.52
C GLY A 91 12.25 9.27 -26.51
N MET A 92 11.75 8.06 -26.24
CA MET A 92 10.84 7.33 -27.16
C MET A 92 9.39 7.85 -27.12
N GLY A 93 9.11 8.85 -26.28
CA GLY A 93 7.80 9.47 -26.14
C GLY A 93 7.47 10.39 -27.31
N LYS A 94 6.43 10.06 -28.09
CA LYS A 94 5.85 10.97 -29.10
C LYS A 94 5.02 12.05 -28.41
N GLY A 95 5.58 13.26 -28.28
CA GLY A 95 4.90 14.44 -27.73
C GLY A 95 5.87 15.55 -27.35
N THR A 96 5.35 16.68 -26.88
CA THR A 96 6.15 17.75 -26.28
C THR A 96 6.61 17.34 -24.88
N ASN A 97 7.82 16.76 -24.82
CA ASN A 97 8.41 16.31 -23.56
C ASN A 97 8.90 17.54 -22.76
N ALA A 98 8.55 17.64 -21.47
CA ALA A 98 8.96 18.80 -20.66
C ALA A 98 10.49 18.86 -20.49
N LEU A 99 11.20 17.74 -20.58
CA LEU A 99 12.67 17.69 -20.65
C LEU A 99 13.23 18.44 -21.88
N GLU A 100 12.69 18.20 -23.07
CA GLU A 100 13.15 18.86 -24.32
C GLU A 100 12.81 20.36 -24.28
N ASN A 101 11.60 20.69 -23.83
CA ASN A 101 11.20 22.09 -23.61
C ASN A 101 12.03 22.78 -22.52
N SER A 102 12.60 22.04 -21.55
CA SER A 102 13.40 22.63 -20.46
C SER A 102 14.68 23.32 -20.91
N MET A 103 15.23 22.90 -22.06
CA MET A 103 16.36 23.59 -22.68
C MET A 103 15.95 24.97 -23.22
N LEU A 104 14.70 25.11 -23.66
CA LEU A 104 14.08 26.34 -24.17
C LEU A 104 13.40 27.17 -23.07
N TRP A 105 13.28 26.68 -21.84
CA TRP A 105 12.61 27.42 -20.75
C TRP A 105 13.36 28.73 -20.44
N PRO A 106 12.62 29.86 -20.35
CA PRO A 106 13.14 31.10 -19.80
C PRO A 106 13.67 30.91 -18.38
N GLU A 107 14.68 31.70 -18.02
CA GLU A 107 15.41 31.54 -16.75
C GLU A 107 14.50 31.65 -15.51
N TYR A 108 13.46 32.50 -15.57
CA TYR A 108 12.48 32.64 -14.49
C TYR A 108 11.67 31.34 -14.23
N VAL A 109 11.44 30.50 -15.24
CA VAL A 109 10.73 29.21 -15.09
C VAL A 109 11.63 28.23 -14.33
N LYS A 110 12.92 28.17 -14.71
CA LYS A 110 13.93 27.33 -14.05
C LYS A 110 14.10 27.72 -12.59
N GLN A 111 14.22 29.02 -12.30
CA GLN A 111 14.29 29.57 -10.94
C GLN A 111 13.06 29.20 -10.09
N ARG A 112 11.83 29.38 -10.61
CA ARG A 112 10.59 29.00 -9.90
C ARG A 112 10.53 27.51 -9.54
N ILE A 113 10.98 26.64 -10.45
CA ILE A 113 11.06 25.19 -10.21
C ILE A 113 12.15 24.90 -9.16
N GLN A 114 13.34 25.49 -9.31
CA GLN A 114 14.46 25.35 -8.37
C GLN A 114 14.08 25.79 -6.95
N ASP A 115 13.44 26.95 -6.78
CA ASP A 115 12.94 27.45 -5.49
C ASP A 115 11.95 26.45 -4.87
N THR A 116 11.01 25.93 -5.66
CA THR A 116 10.03 24.93 -5.20
C THR A 116 10.73 23.66 -4.69
N TYR A 117 11.74 23.17 -5.41
CA TYR A 117 12.52 22.01 -4.99
C TYR A 117 13.47 22.31 -3.80
N LEU A 118 13.93 23.55 -3.66
CA LEU A 118 14.72 24.00 -2.51
C LEU A 118 13.88 24.06 -1.23
N TYR A 119 12.65 24.62 -1.29
CA TYR A 119 11.71 24.54 -0.17
C TYR A 119 11.30 23.09 0.13
N PHE A 120 11.13 22.22 -0.87
CA PHE A 120 10.90 20.79 -0.65
C PHE A 120 12.07 20.12 0.11
N GLY A 121 13.32 20.31 -0.35
CA GLY A 121 14.50 19.77 0.32
C GLY A 121 14.70 20.32 1.74
N ALA A 122 14.45 21.62 1.92
CA ALA A 122 14.48 22.25 3.24
C ALA A 122 13.36 21.72 4.17
N SER A 123 12.17 21.36 3.62
CA SER A 123 11.08 20.73 4.38
C SER A 123 11.54 19.39 4.97
N ILE A 124 12.26 18.58 4.17
CA ILE A 124 12.85 17.33 4.63
C ILE A 124 13.89 17.60 5.74
N GLY A 125 14.80 18.56 5.53
CA GLY A 125 15.81 18.93 6.53
C GLY A 125 15.20 19.35 7.88
N ILE A 126 14.19 20.22 7.85
CA ILE A 126 13.43 20.67 9.04
C ILE A 126 12.69 19.48 9.69
N SER A 127 12.10 18.59 8.88
CA SER A 127 11.41 17.39 9.38
C SER A 127 12.36 16.47 10.15
N VAL A 128 13.56 16.21 9.59
CA VAL A 128 14.57 15.37 10.22
C VAL A 128 15.10 16.01 11.50
N ALA A 129 15.37 17.33 11.49
CA ALA A 129 15.80 18.07 12.67
C ALA A 129 14.72 18.02 13.79
N SER A 130 13.45 18.23 13.44
CA SER A 130 12.32 18.14 14.37
C SER A 130 12.13 16.73 14.92
N ALA A 131 12.11 15.71 14.06
CA ALA A 131 12.01 14.31 14.48
C ALA A 131 13.13 13.94 15.47
N ALA A 132 14.37 14.36 15.19
CA ALA A 132 15.52 14.12 16.05
C ALA A 132 15.51 14.96 17.34
N ALA A 133 14.82 16.10 17.38
CA ALA A 133 14.59 16.88 18.60
C ALA A 133 13.51 16.23 19.49
N VAL A 134 12.38 15.82 18.88
CA VAL A 134 11.28 15.14 19.58
C VAL A 134 11.73 13.78 20.12
N PHE A 135 12.46 12.99 19.35
CA PHE A 135 12.96 11.68 19.80
C PHE A 135 13.92 11.78 21.01
N ARG A 136 14.60 12.92 21.18
CA ARG A 136 15.44 13.21 22.36
C ARG A 136 14.68 13.80 23.55
N SER A 137 13.40 14.17 23.38
CA SER A 137 12.58 14.81 24.41
C SER A 137 11.46 13.87 24.88
N PRO A 138 11.62 13.17 26.03
CA PRO A 138 10.65 12.19 26.50
C PRO A 138 9.23 12.74 26.67
N SER A 139 9.10 14.01 27.04
CA SER A 139 7.80 14.68 27.24
C SER A 139 7.04 14.86 25.93
N ILE A 140 7.71 15.34 24.88
CA ILE A 140 7.08 15.56 23.57
C ILE A 140 6.88 14.21 22.87
N LEU A 141 7.83 13.28 22.99
CA LEU A 141 7.72 11.94 22.42
C LEU A 141 6.50 11.19 23.00
N ARG A 142 6.26 11.27 24.32
CA ARG A 142 5.05 10.71 24.97
C ARG A 142 3.75 11.36 24.51
N LEU A 143 3.76 12.66 24.24
CA LEU A 143 2.60 13.38 23.70
C LEU A 143 2.24 12.83 22.31
N VAL A 144 3.22 12.79 21.39
CA VAL A 144 3.03 12.35 20.00
C VAL A 144 2.79 10.85 19.90
N SER A 145 3.46 10.04 20.73
CA SER A 145 3.22 8.58 20.80
C SER A 145 1.98 8.21 21.63
N GLY A 146 1.20 9.18 22.09
CA GLY A 146 0.03 8.94 22.92
C GLY A 146 -1.08 8.26 22.12
N GLY A 147 -1.43 7.01 22.46
CA GLY A 147 -2.44 6.22 21.76
C GLY A 147 -3.91 6.58 22.06
N GLY A 148 -4.17 7.64 22.84
CA GLY A 148 -5.53 8.05 23.19
C GLY A 148 -6.24 8.79 22.06
N TRP A 149 -7.56 8.65 21.94
CA TRP A 149 -8.38 9.33 20.92
C TRP A 149 -8.15 10.85 20.84
N LEU A 150 -7.97 11.52 21.99
CA LEU A 150 -7.67 12.96 22.05
C LEU A 150 -6.30 13.30 21.41
N SER A 151 -5.29 12.43 21.60
CA SER A 151 -3.97 12.61 20.98
C SER A 151 -4.05 12.40 19.47
N ILE A 152 -4.77 11.37 19.02
CA ILE A 152 -5.01 11.09 17.60
C ILE A 152 -5.70 12.28 16.92
N ILE A 153 -6.85 12.71 17.45
CA ILE A 153 -7.64 13.82 16.89
C ILE A 153 -6.86 15.14 16.98
N GLY A 154 -6.19 15.41 18.10
CA GLY A 154 -5.35 16.59 18.28
C GLY A 154 -4.19 16.64 17.28
N THR A 155 -3.52 15.51 17.04
CA THR A 155 -2.43 15.40 16.06
C THR A 155 -2.93 15.64 14.64
N PHE A 156 -4.07 15.07 14.24
CA PHE A 156 -4.69 15.37 12.95
C PHE A 156 -5.08 16.85 12.83
N ALA A 157 -5.70 17.43 13.85
CA ALA A 157 -6.09 18.84 13.86
C ALA A 157 -4.87 19.78 13.74
N VAL A 158 -3.77 19.48 14.43
CA VAL A 158 -2.53 20.27 14.35
C VAL A 158 -1.84 20.12 12.99
N MET A 159 -1.78 18.92 12.41
CA MET A 159 -1.22 18.71 11.05
C MET A 159 -2.05 19.45 9.98
N ILE A 160 -3.37 19.26 9.98
CA ILE A 160 -4.27 19.88 8.98
C ILE A 160 -4.29 21.40 9.19
N GLY A 161 -4.47 21.86 10.42
CA GLY A 161 -4.55 23.29 10.76
C GLY A 161 -3.26 24.05 10.42
N SER A 162 -2.09 23.51 10.76
CA SER A 162 -0.81 24.14 10.38
C SER A 162 -0.61 24.17 8.86
N GLY A 163 -1.05 23.14 8.14
CA GLY A 163 -1.03 23.11 6.67
C GLY A 163 -1.96 24.16 6.04
N MET A 164 -3.16 24.35 6.61
CA MET A 164 -4.10 25.40 6.18
C MET A 164 -3.56 26.81 6.45
N VAL A 165 -2.91 27.04 7.60
CA VAL A 165 -2.25 28.32 7.93
C VAL A 165 -1.10 28.60 6.96
N ALA A 166 -0.20 27.62 6.75
CA ALA A 166 0.90 27.77 5.80
C ALA A 166 0.42 28.05 4.37
N GLN A 167 -0.71 27.46 3.96
CA GLN A 167 -1.26 27.65 2.62
C GLN A 167 -2.04 28.96 2.41
N SER A 168 -2.74 29.44 3.43
CA SER A 168 -3.58 30.65 3.36
C SER A 168 -2.79 31.97 3.41
N ILE A 169 -1.60 31.98 4.02
CA ILE A 169 -0.73 33.16 4.03
C ILE A 169 -0.24 33.44 2.59
N PRO A 170 -0.34 34.68 2.07
CA PRO A 170 0.19 35.03 0.75
C PRO A 170 1.73 34.96 0.73
N TYR A 171 2.30 34.54 -0.40
CA TYR A 171 3.75 34.51 -0.57
C TYR A 171 4.36 35.91 -0.60
N SER A 172 5.45 36.10 0.14
CA SER A 172 6.32 37.26 0.08
C SER A 172 7.79 36.80 -0.03
N PRO A 173 8.62 37.45 -0.86
CA PRO A 173 10.03 37.13 -0.96
C PRO A 173 10.79 37.54 0.31
N GLY A 174 11.79 36.74 0.71
CA GLY A 174 12.59 36.94 1.93
C GLY A 174 12.17 36.02 3.08
N LEU A 175 12.61 36.33 4.31
CA LEU A 175 12.20 35.61 5.52
C LEU A 175 10.97 36.31 6.13
N GLY A 176 9.78 35.84 5.78
CA GLY A 176 8.51 36.36 6.27
C GLY A 176 7.65 35.33 7.02
N THR A 177 6.43 35.75 7.36
CA THR A 177 5.44 34.93 8.07
C THR A 177 5.11 33.63 7.33
N LYS A 178 5.16 33.64 5.99
CA LYS A 178 4.94 32.46 5.14
C LYS A 178 5.99 31.38 5.39
N GLN A 179 7.26 31.77 5.40
CA GLN A 179 8.41 30.88 5.62
C GLN A 179 8.39 30.32 7.04
N LEU A 180 8.05 31.14 8.05
CA LEU A 180 7.87 30.64 9.42
C LEU A 180 6.70 29.66 9.53
N ALA A 181 5.54 29.95 8.95
CA ALA A 181 4.38 29.04 8.99
C ALA A 181 4.66 27.70 8.29
N TRP A 182 5.34 27.74 7.13
CA TRP A 182 5.78 26.53 6.42
C TRP A 182 6.83 25.74 7.22
N ALA A 183 7.83 26.40 7.81
CA ALA A 183 8.84 25.74 8.64
C ALA A 183 8.22 25.10 9.89
N VAL A 184 7.25 25.76 10.53
CA VAL A 184 6.46 25.20 11.64
C VAL A 184 5.65 24.00 11.18
N HIS A 185 5.01 24.05 10.02
CA HIS A 185 4.26 22.91 9.46
C HIS A 185 5.16 21.69 9.16
N ALA A 186 6.32 21.90 8.51
CA ALA A 186 7.30 20.84 8.29
C ALA A 186 7.88 20.30 9.62
N GLY A 187 8.08 21.17 10.61
CA GLY A 187 8.49 20.79 11.96
C GLY A 187 7.44 19.92 12.67
N ILE A 188 6.16 20.29 12.58
CA ILE A 188 5.02 19.50 13.11
C ILE A 188 4.99 18.11 12.46
N LEU A 189 5.10 18.03 11.14
CA LEU A 189 5.07 16.75 10.43
C LEU A 189 6.29 15.87 10.77
N GLY A 190 7.48 16.46 10.91
CA GLY A 190 8.65 15.77 11.47
C GLY A 190 8.44 15.27 12.90
N ALA A 191 7.79 16.06 13.75
CA ALA A 191 7.44 15.66 15.11
C ALA A 191 6.51 14.44 15.13
N VAL A 192 5.46 14.43 14.28
CA VAL A 192 4.51 13.31 14.15
C VAL A 192 5.18 12.04 13.60
N VAL A 193 6.21 12.18 12.77
CA VAL A 193 7.02 11.07 12.25
C VAL A 193 8.01 10.51 13.30
N ALA A 194 8.35 11.26 14.36
CA ALA A 194 9.38 10.88 15.34
C ALA A 194 9.20 9.48 15.99
N PRO A 195 8.00 8.97 16.30
CA PRO A 195 7.83 7.61 16.83
C PRO A 195 8.30 6.51 15.85
N LEU A 196 8.39 6.77 14.54
CA LEU A 196 8.94 5.80 13.59
C LEU A 196 10.44 5.56 13.78
N CYS A 197 11.16 6.46 14.46
CA CYS A 197 12.56 6.23 14.82
C CYS A 197 12.76 5.00 15.72
N PHE A 198 11.73 4.53 16.45
CA PHE A 198 11.77 3.28 17.21
C PHE A 198 11.92 2.02 16.34
N VAL A 199 11.63 2.08 15.03
CA VAL A 199 11.86 0.99 14.08
C VAL A 199 13.38 0.72 13.88
N GLY A 200 14.23 1.69 14.22
CA GLY A 200 15.69 1.53 14.22
C GLY A 200 16.39 2.15 13.02
N GLY A 201 17.58 2.72 13.29
CA GLY A 201 18.39 3.47 12.31
C GLY A 201 18.66 2.75 10.98
N PRO A 202 19.07 1.47 10.96
CA PRO A 202 19.35 0.76 9.71
C PRO A 202 18.13 0.61 8.79
N ILE A 203 16.93 0.46 9.36
CA ILE A 203 15.69 0.39 8.57
C ILE A 203 15.30 1.79 8.07
N MET A 204 15.45 2.84 8.90
CA MET A 204 15.19 4.22 8.48
C MET A 204 16.10 4.65 7.33
N LEU A 205 17.40 4.32 7.39
CA LEU A 205 18.35 4.70 6.34
C LEU A 205 18.04 3.99 5.01
N ARG A 206 17.66 2.70 5.05
CA ARG A 206 17.20 1.96 3.86
C ARG A 206 15.90 2.54 3.30
N ALA A 207 14.94 2.85 4.17
CA ALA A 207 13.69 3.48 3.77
C ALA A 207 13.92 4.84 3.11
N ALA A 208 14.80 5.67 3.67
CA ALA A 208 15.16 6.98 3.12
C ALA A 208 15.79 6.85 1.72
N TRP A 209 16.73 5.93 1.53
CA TRP A 209 17.32 5.67 0.20
C TRP A 209 16.31 5.14 -0.83
N TYR A 210 15.43 4.22 -0.44
CA TYR A 210 14.37 3.73 -1.33
C TYR A 210 13.37 4.84 -1.67
N THR A 211 12.96 5.66 -0.71
CA THR A 211 12.10 6.82 -0.98
C THR A 211 12.80 7.84 -1.87
N ALA A 212 14.07 8.15 -1.65
CA ALA A 212 14.83 9.06 -2.52
C ALA A 212 14.90 8.54 -3.97
N GLY A 213 15.11 7.23 -4.16
CA GLY A 213 15.07 6.58 -5.48
C GLY A 213 13.68 6.62 -6.14
N ILE A 214 12.62 6.38 -5.37
CA ILE A 214 11.22 6.46 -5.85
C ILE A 214 10.88 7.91 -6.25
N VAL A 215 11.13 8.88 -5.37
CA VAL A 215 10.87 10.31 -5.61
C VAL A 215 11.66 10.79 -6.82
N GLY A 216 12.98 10.59 -6.84
CA GLY A 216 13.84 11.01 -7.95
C GLY A 216 13.43 10.38 -9.28
N GLY A 217 13.23 9.06 -9.30
CA GLY A 217 12.82 8.34 -10.51
C GLY A 217 11.45 8.78 -11.04
N LEU A 218 10.45 8.95 -10.17
CA LEU A 218 9.12 9.41 -10.57
C LEU A 218 9.10 10.88 -11.00
N SER A 219 9.89 11.75 -10.37
CA SER A 219 10.09 13.13 -10.83
C SER A 219 10.78 13.16 -12.20
N THR A 220 11.73 12.27 -12.49
CA THR A 220 12.28 12.10 -13.85
C THR A 220 11.20 11.65 -14.84
N VAL A 221 10.37 10.66 -14.51
CA VAL A 221 9.23 10.27 -15.37
C VAL A 221 8.31 11.46 -15.63
N ALA A 222 7.99 12.25 -14.61
CA ALA A 222 7.11 13.40 -14.72
C ALA A 222 7.66 14.50 -15.66
N VAL A 223 8.98 14.74 -15.62
CA VAL A 223 9.67 15.70 -16.52
C VAL A 223 9.78 15.15 -17.95
N CYS A 224 10.00 13.85 -18.13
CA CYS A 224 10.13 13.26 -19.47
C CYS A 224 8.79 12.96 -20.15
N ALA A 225 7.70 12.75 -19.41
CA ALA A 225 6.42 12.36 -19.97
C ALA A 225 5.54 13.57 -20.38
N PRO A 226 4.71 13.47 -21.44
CA PRO A 226 3.81 14.54 -21.86
C PRO A 226 2.82 14.99 -20.76
N SER A 227 2.78 16.29 -20.49
CA SER A 227 2.12 16.85 -19.28
C SER A 227 0.60 16.73 -19.25
N GLU A 228 -0.05 16.70 -20.42
CA GLU A 228 -1.52 16.76 -20.48
C GLU A 228 -2.21 15.49 -19.96
N LYS A 229 -1.54 14.33 -20.02
CA LYS A 229 -2.16 13.06 -19.63
C LYS A 229 -2.33 12.94 -18.11
N PHE A 230 -1.31 13.27 -17.32
CA PHE A 230 -1.43 13.13 -15.86
C PHE A 230 -2.22 14.27 -15.24
N LEU A 231 -2.18 15.50 -15.78
CA LEU A 231 -3.04 16.59 -15.30
C LEU A 231 -4.55 16.25 -15.36
N ASN A 232 -4.96 15.45 -16.35
CA ASN A 232 -6.33 14.92 -16.44
C ASN A 232 -6.62 13.75 -15.47
N MET A 233 -5.59 13.15 -14.85
CA MET A 233 -5.74 12.08 -13.85
C MET A 233 -6.07 12.58 -12.43
N GLY A 234 -6.12 13.90 -12.20
CA GLY A 234 -6.42 14.47 -10.87
C GLY A 234 -7.75 13.98 -10.27
N GLY A 235 -8.78 13.77 -11.09
CA GLY A 235 -10.06 13.20 -10.65
C GLY A 235 -9.95 11.76 -10.12
N PRO A 236 -9.46 10.79 -10.93
CA PRO A 236 -9.16 9.44 -10.46
C PRO A 236 -8.24 9.37 -9.23
N LEU A 237 -7.20 10.22 -9.17
CA LEU A 237 -6.31 10.31 -8.01
C LEU A 237 -7.05 10.77 -6.74
N ALA A 238 -7.94 11.77 -6.83
CA ALA A 238 -8.76 12.22 -5.70
C ALA A 238 -9.72 11.13 -5.20
N ILE A 239 -10.33 10.35 -6.10
CA ILE A 239 -11.15 9.18 -5.73
C ILE A 239 -10.30 8.14 -5.01
N GLY A 240 -9.12 7.82 -5.54
CA GLY A 240 -8.15 6.91 -4.91
C GLY A 240 -7.73 7.38 -3.51
N LEU A 241 -7.55 8.69 -3.31
CA LEU A 241 -7.25 9.30 -2.01
C LEU A 241 -8.38 9.09 -1.02
N GLY A 242 -9.63 9.29 -1.44
CA GLY A 242 -10.81 8.97 -0.62
C GLY A 242 -10.81 7.50 -0.15
N VAL A 243 -10.52 6.56 -1.05
CA VAL A 243 -10.45 5.12 -0.73
C VAL A 243 -9.31 4.80 0.23
N VAL A 244 -8.11 5.34 0.01
CA VAL A 244 -6.93 5.10 0.87
C VAL A 244 -7.10 5.76 2.24
N PHE A 245 -7.71 6.95 2.30
CA PHE A 245 -8.03 7.65 3.54
C PHE A 245 -9.09 6.88 4.35
N ALA A 246 -10.20 6.50 3.72
CA ALA A 246 -11.24 5.68 4.36
C ALA A 246 -10.68 4.32 4.83
N SER A 247 -9.80 3.69 4.04
CA SER A 247 -9.11 2.44 4.44
C SER A 247 -8.18 2.66 5.62
N SER A 248 -7.48 3.80 5.68
CA SER A 248 -6.60 4.13 6.81
C SER A 248 -7.41 4.32 8.09
N ILE A 249 -8.50 5.09 8.05
CA ILE A 249 -9.42 5.26 9.19
C ILE A 249 -10.04 3.92 9.60
N GLY A 250 -10.57 3.15 8.65
CA GLY A 250 -11.17 1.84 8.93
C GLY A 250 -10.19 0.83 9.55
N SER A 251 -8.90 0.91 9.20
CA SER A 251 -7.84 0.08 9.80
C SER A 251 -7.54 0.42 11.27
N MET A 252 -7.95 1.59 11.76
CA MET A 252 -7.84 1.98 13.18
C MET A 252 -8.96 1.38 14.03
N PHE A 253 -10.14 1.14 13.45
CA PHE A 253 -11.29 0.54 14.13
C PHE A 253 -11.37 -0.99 14.01
N LEU A 254 -10.72 -1.57 13.00
CA LEU A 254 -10.78 -3.01 12.70
C LEU A 254 -9.43 -3.69 12.94
N SER A 255 -9.44 -4.74 13.76
CA SER A 255 -8.23 -5.51 14.06
C SER A 255 -7.59 -6.06 12.77
N PRO A 256 -6.27 -5.86 12.55
CA PRO A 256 -5.52 -6.48 11.45
C PRO A 256 -5.54 -8.01 11.44
N ALA A 257 -6.03 -8.66 12.50
CA ALA A 257 -6.26 -10.11 12.55
C ALA A 257 -7.51 -10.57 11.80
N THR A 258 -8.42 -9.66 11.40
CA THR A 258 -9.60 -9.95 10.59
C THR A 258 -9.29 -9.82 9.09
N ALA A 259 -10.00 -10.56 8.24
CA ALA A 259 -9.85 -10.48 6.79
C ALA A 259 -10.16 -9.07 6.25
N LEU A 260 -11.20 -8.40 6.79
CA LEU A 260 -11.51 -7.01 6.47
C LEU A 260 -10.39 -6.06 6.91
N GLY A 261 -9.95 -6.14 8.18
CA GLY A 261 -8.90 -5.28 8.72
C GLY A 261 -7.55 -5.44 8.01
N ALA A 262 -7.15 -6.68 7.70
CA ALA A 262 -5.98 -6.97 6.87
C ALA A 262 -6.13 -6.43 5.44
N GLY A 263 -7.33 -6.50 4.86
CA GLY A 263 -7.67 -5.90 3.57
C GLY A 263 -7.48 -4.39 3.56
N LEU A 264 -8.08 -3.67 4.52
CA LEU A 264 -7.95 -2.21 4.64
C LEU A 264 -6.52 -1.77 4.95
N TYR A 265 -5.82 -2.50 5.83
CA TYR A 265 -4.43 -2.22 6.13
C TYR A 265 -3.54 -2.42 4.89
N SER A 266 -3.73 -3.50 4.14
CA SER A 266 -3.03 -3.75 2.87
C SER A 266 -3.36 -2.69 1.81
N MET A 267 -4.64 -2.28 1.69
CA MET A 267 -5.07 -1.25 0.75
C MET A 267 -4.51 0.13 1.10
N SER A 268 -4.52 0.51 2.39
CA SER A 268 -3.82 1.73 2.83
C SER A 268 -2.34 1.62 2.50
N LEU A 269 -1.66 0.58 2.96
CA LEU A 269 -0.20 0.49 2.91
C LEU A 269 0.36 0.34 1.47
N TYR A 270 -0.11 -0.62 0.67
CA TYR A 270 0.38 -0.83 -0.70
C TYR A 270 -0.37 0.03 -1.72
N GLY A 271 -1.71 0.11 -1.62
CA GLY A 271 -2.53 0.94 -2.51
C GLY A 271 -2.23 2.42 -2.33
N GLY A 272 -2.08 2.88 -1.08
CA GLY A 272 -1.62 4.23 -0.77
C GLY A 272 -0.20 4.51 -1.29
N LEU A 273 0.74 3.57 -1.19
CA LEU A 273 2.10 3.77 -1.72
C LEU A 273 2.08 4.03 -3.24
N LEU A 274 1.31 3.25 -3.99
CA LEU A 274 1.11 3.48 -5.43
C LEU A 274 0.37 4.80 -5.71
N LEU A 275 -0.63 5.14 -4.90
CA LEU A 275 -1.40 6.37 -5.05
C LEU A 275 -0.53 7.62 -4.83
N PHE A 276 0.24 7.69 -3.75
CA PHE A 276 1.14 8.83 -3.48
C PHE A 276 2.30 8.89 -4.48
N SER A 277 2.75 7.75 -5.01
CA SER A 277 3.66 7.72 -6.17
C SER A 277 3.02 8.37 -7.41
N GLY A 278 1.73 8.16 -7.64
CA GLY A 278 0.95 8.83 -8.69
C GLY A 278 0.76 10.33 -8.43
N PHE A 279 0.45 10.74 -7.19
CA PHE A 279 0.36 12.15 -6.81
C PHE A 279 1.69 12.88 -6.99
N LEU A 280 2.82 12.28 -6.61
CA LEU A 280 4.13 12.90 -6.79
C LEU A 280 4.45 13.18 -8.26
N LEU A 281 4.05 12.28 -9.17
CA LEU A 281 4.17 12.47 -10.61
C LEU A 281 3.23 13.62 -11.07
N TYR A 282 1.95 13.57 -10.67
CA TYR A 282 0.95 14.60 -10.96
C TYR A 282 1.39 15.99 -10.52
N ASP A 283 1.82 16.14 -9.27
CA ASP A 283 2.22 17.41 -8.69
C ASP A 283 3.55 17.89 -9.26
N THR A 284 4.50 17.01 -9.61
CA THR A 284 5.70 17.42 -10.36
C THR A 284 5.32 18.07 -11.70
N GLN A 285 4.38 17.49 -12.46
CA GLN A 285 3.92 18.09 -13.72
C GLN A 285 3.12 19.38 -13.51
N LYS A 286 2.32 19.45 -12.45
CA LYS A 286 1.58 20.65 -12.06
C LYS A 286 2.51 21.80 -11.63
N ILE A 287 3.61 21.51 -10.93
CA ILE A 287 4.66 22.47 -10.58
C ILE A 287 5.26 23.07 -11.86
N ILE A 288 5.65 22.22 -12.82
CA ILE A 288 6.22 22.63 -14.12
C ILE A 288 5.22 23.49 -14.89
N LYS A 289 4.00 22.98 -15.15
CA LYS A 289 2.97 23.71 -15.90
C LYS A 289 2.57 25.02 -15.22
N ARG A 290 2.61 25.10 -13.89
CA ARG A 290 2.37 26.34 -13.15
C ARG A 290 3.55 27.30 -13.24
N ALA A 291 4.80 26.83 -13.23
CA ALA A 291 5.98 27.67 -13.40
C ALA A 291 6.03 28.30 -14.80
N GLU A 292 5.65 27.54 -15.84
CA GLU A 292 5.50 27.99 -17.23
C GLU A 292 4.37 29.02 -17.40
N ASN A 293 3.14 28.69 -16.97
CA ASN A 293 1.96 29.49 -17.27
C ASN A 293 1.71 30.67 -16.31
N HIS A 294 2.41 30.76 -15.18
CA HIS A 294 2.23 31.89 -14.25
C HIS A 294 2.85 33.16 -14.86
N PRO A 295 2.09 34.25 -15.06
CA PRO A 295 2.61 35.44 -15.73
C PRO A 295 3.80 36.04 -14.99
N SER A 296 4.79 36.55 -15.74
CA SER A 296 5.98 37.19 -15.15
C SER A 296 5.65 38.51 -14.44
N TYR A 297 4.64 39.22 -14.93
CA TYR A 297 4.07 40.42 -14.32
C TYR A 297 2.60 40.16 -14.00
N GLY A 298 2.34 39.60 -12.82
CA GLY A 298 0.99 39.38 -12.29
C GLY A 298 0.85 40.01 -10.90
N PHE A 299 -0.37 40.38 -10.52
CA PHE A 299 -0.69 40.93 -9.19
C PHE A 299 -0.36 39.96 -8.03
N THR A 300 -0.24 38.67 -8.31
CA THR A 300 0.19 37.66 -7.33
C THR A 300 1.55 37.08 -7.73
N PRO A 301 2.54 37.05 -6.81
CA PRO A 301 3.80 36.38 -7.07
C PRO A 301 3.59 34.86 -7.17
N TYR A 302 4.52 34.18 -7.86
CA TYR A 302 4.56 32.72 -7.83
C TYR A 302 4.89 32.25 -6.40
N ASP A 303 4.11 31.31 -5.86
CA ASP A 303 4.29 30.76 -4.51
C ASP A 303 4.98 29.39 -4.59
N PRO A 304 6.33 29.32 -4.49
CA PRO A 304 7.05 28.05 -4.48
C PRO A 304 6.76 27.23 -3.23
N ILE A 305 6.39 27.87 -2.11
CA ILE A 305 6.14 27.20 -0.83
C ILE A 305 4.86 26.35 -0.94
N ASN A 306 3.75 26.92 -1.40
CA ASN A 306 2.50 26.17 -1.58
C ASN A 306 2.64 25.02 -2.58
N ASN A 307 3.43 25.21 -3.63
CA ASN A 307 3.72 24.16 -4.60
C ASN A 307 4.65 23.07 -4.00
N SER A 308 5.58 23.42 -3.11
CA SER A 308 6.49 22.47 -2.45
C SER A 308 5.82 21.61 -1.37
N ILE A 309 4.75 22.12 -0.72
CA ILE A 309 4.06 21.41 0.37
C ILE A 309 3.46 20.09 -0.12
N SER A 310 2.92 20.02 -1.34
CA SER A 310 2.22 18.81 -1.79
C SER A 310 3.18 17.68 -2.18
N ILE A 311 4.23 17.96 -2.97
CA ILE A 311 5.36 17.03 -3.22
C ILE A 311 6.03 16.57 -1.92
N TYR A 312 6.17 17.46 -0.93
CA TYR A 312 6.67 17.11 0.40
C TYR A 312 5.75 16.13 1.15
N LEU A 313 4.43 16.39 1.15
CA LEU A 313 3.44 15.49 1.77
C LEU A 313 3.40 14.12 1.08
N ASP A 314 3.47 14.05 -0.25
CA ASP A 314 3.54 12.79 -1.00
C ASP A 314 4.80 12.01 -0.63
N THR A 315 5.96 12.69 -0.61
CA THR A 315 7.25 12.10 -0.22
C THR A 315 7.21 11.53 1.21
N LEU A 316 6.61 12.28 2.15
CA LEU A 316 6.45 11.84 3.54
C LEU A 316 5.51 10.64 3.65
N ASN A 317 4.40 10.64 2.91
CA ASN A 317 3.47 9.51 2.84
C ASN A 317 4.12 8.25 2.22
N ILE A 318 4.93 8.39 1.18
CA ILE A 318 5.74 7.31 0.59
C ILE A 318 6.73 6.79 1.65
N PHE A 319 7.48 7.68 2.32
CA PHE A 319 8.46 7.31 3.34
C PHE A 319 7.84 6.49 4.48
N ILE A 320 6.76 6.96 5.10
CA ILE A 320 6.07 6.24 6.18
C ILE A 320 5.67 4.82 5.72
N ARG A 321 5.17 4.68 4.49
CA ARG A 321 4.73 3.38 3.94
C ARG A 321 5.91 2.45 3.66
N ILE A 322 7.00 2.94 3.10
CA ILE A 322 8.25 2.17 2.92
C ILE A 322 8.82 1.74 4.27
N VAL A 323 8.90 2.63 5.26
CA VAL A 323 9.28 2.32 6.64
C VAL A 323 8.42 1.17 7.19
N THR A 324 7.09 1.28 7.06
CA THR A 324 6.15 0.29 7.58
C THR A 324 6.26 -1.06 6.85
N ILE A 325 6.51 -1.06 5.54
CA ILE A 325 6.78 -2.26 4.74
C ILE A 325 8.05 -2.97 5.23
N LEU A 326 9.14 -2.22 5.46
CA LEU A 326 10.41 -2.81 5.90
C LEU A 326 10.33 -3.32 7.35
N ALA A 327 9.67 -2.57 8.24
CA ALA A 327 9.42 -2.97 9.62
C ALA A 327 8.57 -4.25 9.70
N GLY A 328 7.44 -4.30 8.98
CA GLY A 328 6.54 -5.45 8.96
C GLY A 328 7.03 -6.63 8.11
N GLY A 329 8.02 -6.41 7.24
CA GLY A 329 8.55 -7.41 6.30
C GLY A 329 9.57 -8.38 6.89
N GLY A 330 10.35 -7.94 7.89
CA GLY A 330 11.41 -8.77 8.49
C GLY A 330 10.93 -9.86 9.45
N ASN A 331 9.91 -9.57 10.25
CA ASN A 331 9.65 -10.31 11.50
C ASN A 331 8.55 -11.40 11.41
N ARG A 332 8.41 -12.07 10.26
CA ARG A 332 7.45 -13.18 10.08
C ARG A 332 7.99 -14.40 9.33
N ARG A 333 9.25 -14.40 8.89
CA ARG A 333 9.83 -15.50 8.11
C ARG A 333 10.95 -16.26 8.82
N ASN A 334 11.72 -15.65 9.73
CA ASN A 334 12.87 -16.30 10.35
C ASN A 334 12.49 -17.19 11.56
N ASP A 335 11.54 -16.76 12.38
CA ASP A 335 11.12 -17.48 13.61
C ASP A 335 10.58 -18.90 13.34
N LYS A 336 10.14 -19.18 12.10
CA LYS A 336 9.65 -20.50 11.68
C LYS A 336 10.72 -21.45 11.13
N TYR A 337 11.95 -20.98 10.85
CA TYR A 337 13.02 -21.86 10.37
C TYR A 337 14.06 -22.20 11.45
N GLU A 338 14.29 -21.31 12.42
CA GLU A 338 15.14 -21.63 13.58
C GLU A 338 14.47 -22.62 14.54
N MET A 339 13.14 -22.51 14.74
CA MET A 339 12.38 -23.43 15.61
C MET A 339 12.35 -24.89 15.08
N TYR A 340 12.59 -25.10 13.78
CA TYR A 340 12.72 -26.42 13.17
C TYR A 340 14.18 -26.94 13.08
N LYS A 341 15.17 -26.18 13.58
CA LYS A 341 16.56 -26.65 13.76
C LYS A 341 16.90 -27.06 15.19
N LEU A 342 15.94 -26.92 16.11
CA LEU A 342 16.06 -27.22 17.53
C LEU A 342 15.14 -28.37 17.96
N ILE A 343 14.67 -29.16 16.99
CA ILE A 343 13.92 -30.42 17.13
C ILE A 343 14.60 -31.45 16.23
#